data_AF-A0A378NF84-F1
#
_entry.id   AF-A0A378NF84-F1
#
_cell.length_a   1.000
_cell.length_b   1.000
_cell.length_c   1.000
_cell.angle_alpha   90.00
_cell.angle_beta   90.00
_cell.angle_gamma   90.00
#
_symmetry.space_group_name_H-M   'P 1'
#
loop_
_entity.id
_entity.type
_entity.pdbx_description
1 polymer ?
#
loop_
_entity_poly.entity_id
_entity_poly.type
_entity_poly.pdbx_seq_one_letter_code
_entity_poly.pdbx_strand_id
1 'polypeptide(L)'
;MKLKGYVIYTVLLCESEWHVVRTKCTNCDETGKLDYWSLDTVEAAVKAESCGDCHSYLKVLYQDKDVNVEPVADDLATLFLDSEMEQKGLSRSGINPFLFQVE
;
A
#
# COMPACT_ATOMS: atom_id res chain seq x y z
N MET A 1 2.69 -25.13 5.44
CA MET A 1 2.98 -24.66 4.06
C MET A 1 3.24 -23.15 4.16
N LYS A 2 4.51 -22.70 4.09
CA LYS A 2 4.82 -21.27 4.07
C LYS A 2 4.51 -20.77 2.66
N LEU A 3 3.41 -20.03 2.48
CA LEU A 3 3.20 -19.28 1.25
C LEU A 3 4.38 -18.30 1.14
N LYS A 4 5.19 -18.44 0.09
CA LYS A 4 6.27 -17.51 -0.24
C LYS A 4 5.62 -16.21 -0.75
N GLY A 5 4.99 -15.45 0.14
CA GLY A 5 4.51 -14.12 -0.18
C GLY A 5 5.71 -13.19 -0.28
N TYR A 6 6.07 -12.78 -1.49
CA TYR A 6 6.98 -11.68 -1.74
C TYR A 6 6.16 -10.39 -1.86
N VAL A 7 6.67 -9.27 -1.35
CA VAL A 7 6.07 -7.95 -1.59
C VAL A 7 6.74 -7.38 -2.82
N ILE A 8 5.93 -6.99 -3.81
CA ILE A 8 6.39 -6.29 -5.00
C ILE A 8 6.07 -4.82 -4.83
N TYR A 9 7.08 -3.97 -5.05
CA TYR A 9 6.90 -2.55 -5.21
C TYR A 9 6.79 -2.21 -6.69
N THR A 10 5.66 -1.63 -7.10
CA THR A 10 5.41 -1.22 -8.48
C THR A 10 5.62 0.28 -8.65
N VAL A 11 6.48 0.66 -9.58
CA VAL A 11 6.69 2.07 -9.95
C VAL A 11 5.61 2.47 -10.97
N LEU A 12 4.63 3.25 -10.56
CA LEU A 12 3.46 3.60 -11.40
C LEU A 12 3.78 4.42 -12.67
N LEU A 13 5.00 4.92 -12.84
CA LEU A 13 5.43 5.63 -14.06
C LEU A 13 5.86 4.67 -15.19
N CYS A 14 6.50 3.56 -14.85
CA CYS A 14 7.12 2.63 -15.81
C CYS A 14 6.75 1.17 -15.58
N GLU A 15 5.84 0.91 -14.64
CA GLU A 15 5.33 -0.41 -14.24
C GLU A 15 6.45 -1.40 -13.85
N SER A 16 7.61 -0.89 -13.46
CA SER A 16 8.72 -1.73 -13.04
C SER A 16 8.46 -2.26 -11.64
N GLU A 17 8.71 -3.56 -11.47
CA GLU A 17 8.44 -4.31 -10.26
C GLU A 17 9.73 -4.72 -9.56
N TRP A 18 9.81 -4.48 -8.25
CA TRP A 18 10.98 -4.80 -7.45
C TRP A 18 10.58 -5.62 -6.23
N HIS A 19 11.37 -6.65 -5.93
CA HIS A 19 11.19 -7.44 -4.72
C HIS A 19 11.66 -6.64 -3.50
N VAL A 20 10.76 -6.44 -2.52
CA VAL A 20 11.07 -5.79 -1.24
C VAL A 20 10.81 -6.73 -0.06
N VAL A 21 11.60 -6.57 1.00
CA VAL A 21 11.46 -7.37 2.22
C VAL A 21 10.23 -6.89 2.98
N ARG A 22 9.28 -7.80 3.23
CA ARG A 22 7.97 -7.50 3.84
C ARG A 22 8.03 -6.83 5.22
N THR A 23 9.11 -7.01 5.98
CA THR A 23 9.21 -6.48 7.35
C THR A 23 9.85 -5.08 7.41
N LYS A 24 9.92 -4.37 6.27
CA LYS A 24 10.54 -3.04 6.16
C LYS A 24 9.58 -2.05 5.52
N CYS A 25 9.56 -0.84 6.07
CA CYS A 25 8.91 0.29 5.44
C CYS A 25 9.58 0.56 4.09
N THR A 26 8.81 0.56 3.01
CA THR A 26 9.32 0.85 1.65
C THR A 26 9.76 2.31 1.46
N ASN A 27 9.45 3.19 2.42
CA ASN A 27 9.78 4.62 2.36
C ASN A 27 11.03 4.99 3.17
N CYS A 28 11.19 4.46 4.39
CA CYS A 28 12.30 4.83 5.29
C CYS A 28 13.21 3.66 5.71
N ASP A 29 12.96 2.44 5.19
CA ASP A 29 13.70 1.21 5.47
C ASP A 29 13.68 0.70 6.93
N GLU A 30 12.99 1.40 7.83
CA GLU A 30 12.80 0.97 9.21
C GLU A 30 11.87 -0.24 9.33
N THR A 31 12.06 -1.01 10.41
CA THR A 31 11.38 -2.32 10.62
C THR A 31 10.46 -2.34 11.84
N GLY A 32 10.45 -1.27 12.64
CA GLY A 32 9.98 -1.33 14.04
C GLY A 32 8.48 -1.13 14.24
N LYS A 33 7.79 -0.41 13.34
CA LYS A 33 6.40 0.01 13.54
C LYS A 33 5.60 -0.02 12.24
N LEU A 34 5.26 -1.22 11.76
CA LEU A 34 4.39 -1.40 10.60
C LEU A 34 3.01 -1.93 11.04
N ASP A 35 1.96 -1.23 10.64
CA ASP A 35 0.57 -1.63 10.85
C ASP A 35 -0.15 -1.77 9.51
N TYR A 36 -1.17 -2.63 9.44
CA TYR A 36 -1.95 -2.87 8.23
C TYR A 36 -3.42 -2.52 8.46
N TRP A 37 -3.99 -1.77 7.51
CA TRP A 37 -5.36 -1.29 7.56
C TRP A 37 -6.13 -1.75 6.33
N SER A 38 -7.38 -2.14 6.50
CA SER A 38 -8.29 -2.48 5.40
C SER A 38 -9.68 -1.94 5.68
N LEU A 39 -10.43 -1.71 4.62
CA LEU A 39 -11.86 -1.43 4.72
C LEU A 39 -12.63 -2.74 4.90
N ASP A 40 -13.65 -2.73 5.75
CA ASP A 40 -14.63 -3.78 6.04
C ASP A 40 -14.10 -5.11 6.60
N THR A 41 -13.11 -5.73 5.97
CA THR A 41 -12.64 -7.08 6.27
C THR A 41 -11.12 -7.18 6.29
N VAL A 42 -10.61 -8.03 7.19
CA VAL A 42 -9.19 -8.38 7.26
C VAL A 42 -8.71 -9.15 6.03
N GLU A 43 -9.61 -9.71 5.22
CA GLU A 43 -9.31 -10.47 4.00
C GLU A 43 -9.30 -9.61 2.72
N ALA A 44 -9.39 -8.28 2.85
CA ALA A 44 -9.40 -7.38 1.69
C ALA A 44 -8.12 -7.52 0.84
N ALA A 45 -8.28 -7.44 -0.48
CA ALA A 45 -7.18 -7.49 -1.44
C ALA A 45 -6.31 -6.23 -1.39
N VAL A 46 -6.87 -5.08 -1.06
CA VAL A 46 -6.12 -3.82 -0.89
C VAL A 46 -6.06 -3.45 0.59
N LYS A 47 -4.85 -3.15 1.07
CA LYS A 47 -4.60 -2.70 2.44
C LYS A 47 -3.66 -1.50 2.43
N ALA A 48 -3.67 -0.67 3.47
CA ALA A 48 -2.65 0.34 3.69
C ALA A 48 -1.65 -0.20 4.71
N GLU A 49 -0.37 -0.23 4.36
CA GLU A 49 0.74 -0.42 5.30
C GLU A 49 1.18 0.95 5.81
N SER A 50 1.03 1.20 7.10
CA SER A 50 1.47 2.45 7.73
C SER A 50 2.76 2.26 8.52
N CYS A 51 3.64 3.26 8.49
CA CYS A 51 4.87 3.27 9.26
C CYS A 51 4.81 4.29 10.40
N GLY A 52 4.96 3.83 11.64
CA GLY A 52 4.99 4.67 12.84
C GLY A 52 6.32 5.43 13.05
N ASP A 53 7.33 5.21 12.21
CA ASP A 53 8.61 5.92 12.28
C ASP A 53 8.63 7.16 11.37
N CYS A 54 8.18 7.02 10.11
CA CYS A 54 8.11 8.14 9.16
C CYS A 54 6.70 8.72 8.97
N HIS A 55 5.69 8.18 9.65
CA HIS A 55 4.29 8.63 9.57
C HIS A 55 3.73 8.63 8.15
N SER A 56 4.19 7.69 7.31
CA SER A 56 3.69 7.50 5.97
C SER A 56 2.89 6.21 5.83
N TYR A 57 2.14 6.08 4.74
CA TYR A 57 1.56 4.81 4.34
C TYR A 57 1.73 4.53 2.85
N LEU A 58 1.73 3.25 2.50
CA LEU A 58 1.70 2.75 1.13
C LEU A 58 0.59 1.70 1.01
N LYS A 59 -0.19 1.73 -0.07
CA LYS A 59 -1.13 0.65 -0.34
C LYS A 59 -0.42 -0.61 -0.81
N VAL A 60 -0.83 -1.75 -0.26
CA VAL A 60 -0.33 -3.08 -0.56
C VAL A 60 -1.48 -3.89 -1.12
N LEU A 61 -1.26 -4.47 -2.30
CA LEU A 61 -2.25 -5.24 -3.04
C LEU A 61 -1.87 -6.73 -2.96
N TYR A 62 -2.84 -7.56 -2.58
CA TYR A 62 -2.67 -8.98 -2.28
C TYR A 62 -3.28 -9.83 -3.40
N GLN A 63 -2.43 -10.26 -4.34
CA GLN A 63 -2.84 -11.13 -5.45
C GLN A 63 -3.36 -12.51 -5.02
N ASP A 64 -3.03 -12.97 -3.81
CA ASP A 64 -3.58 -14.21 -3.26
C ASP A 64 -5.06 -14.07 -2.80
N LYS A 65 -5.54 -12.84 -2.66
CA LYS A 65 -6.95 -12.52 -2.34
C LYS A 65 -7.75 -12.21 -3.58
N ASP A 66 -7.16 -11.52 -4.55
CA ASP A 66 -7.73 -11.30 -5.87
C ASP A 66 -6.64 -11.34 -6.94
N VAL A 67 -6.73 -12.31 -7.85
CA VAL A 67 -5.76 -12.50 -8.94
C VAL A 67 -5.80 -11.37 -9.97
N ASN A 68 -6.89 -10.61 -10.03
CA ASN A 68 -7.07 -9.51 -10.98
C ASN A 68 -6.74 -8.14 -10.39
N VAL A 69 -6.24 -8.09 -9.14
CA VAL A 69 -5.90 -6.83 -8.49
C VAL A 69 -4.78 -6.12 -9.25
N GLU A 70 -4.98 -4.83 -9.55
CA GLU A 70 -4.13 -4.01 -10.41
C GLU A 70 -3.72 -2.72 -9.69
N PRO A 71 -2.41 -2.41 -9.59
CA PRO A 71 -1.89 -1.28 -8.83
C PRO A 71 -2.51 0.09 -9.13
N VAL A 72 -2.82 0.44 -10.38
CA VAL A 72 -3.38 1.75 -10.74
C VAL A 72 -4.89 1.82 -10.45
N ALA A 73 -5.64 0.84 -10.92
CA ALA A 73 -7.10 0.81 -10.85
C ALA A 73 -7.60 0.60 -9.43
N ASP A 74 -7.07 -0.39 -8.71
CA ASP A 74 -7.53 -0.71 -7.35
C ASP A 74 -7.06 0.31 -6.32
N ASP A 75 -5.96 1.02 -6.60
CA ASP A 75 -5.59 2.19 -5.83
C ASP A 75 -6.65 3.32 -5.96
N LEU A 76 -7.12 3.63 -7.17
CA LEU A 76 -8.20 4.60 -7.38
C LEU A 76 -9.55 4.09 -6.86
N ALA A 77 -9.81 2.78 -6.90
CA ALA A 77 -11.05 2.21 -6.39
C ALA A 77 -11.14 2.27 -4.85
N THR A 78 -10.01 2.53 -4.16
CA THR A 78 -9.91 2.50 -2.70
C THR A 78 -9.58 3.85 -2.09
N LEU A 79 -10.02 4.96 -2.70
CA LEU A 79 -9.79 6.32 -2.18
C LEU A 79 -10.33 6.58 -0.76
N PHE A 80 -11.37 5.86 -0.35
CA PHE A 80 -11.86 5.91 1.03
C PHE A 80 -10.80 5.44 2.04
N LEU A 81 -9.96 4.48 1.66
CA LEU A 81 -8.87 4.03 2.53
C LEU A 81 -7.81 5.13 2.71
N ASP A 82 -7.53 5.92 1.66
CA ASP A 82 -6.64 7.07 1.77
C ASP A 82 -7.22 8.12 2.74
N SER A 83 -8.52 8.42 2.64
CA SER A 83 -9.19 9.36 3.55
C SER A 83 -9.09 8.93 5.02
N GLU A 84 -9.24 7.64 5.31
CA GLU A 84 -9.07 7.10 6.66
C GLU A 84 -7.62 7.18 7.15
N MET A 85 -6.62 7.04 6.26
CA MET A 85 -5.21 7.20 6.61
C MET A 85 -4.86 8.67 6.88
N GLU A 86 -5.39 9.59 6.06
CA GLU A 86 -5.22 11.04 6.25
C GLU A 86 -5.82 11.50 7.58
N GLN A 87 -7.01 11.02 7.95
CA GLN A 87 -7.62 11.31 9.26
C GLN A 87 -6.76 10.83 10.44
N LYS A 88 -5.93 9.80 10.24
CA LYS A 88 -4.96 9.31 11.24
C LYS A 88 -3.66 10.11 11.24
N GLY A 89 -3.52 11.12 10.37
CA GLY A 89 -2.32 11.93 10.24
C GLY A 89 -1.19 11.26 9.47
N LEU A 90 -1.49 10.22 8.68
CA LEU A 90 -0.50 9.53 7.85
C LEU A 90 -0.45 10.15 6.45
N SER A 91 0.76 10.35 5.94
CA SER A 91 0.97 10.88 4.59
C SER A 91 1.20 9.75 3.58
N ARG A 92 0.62 9.86 2.39
CA ARG A 92 0.80 8.85 1.35
C ARG A 92 2.20 8.93 0.75
N SER A 93 2.93 7.82 0.70
CA SER A 93 4.30 7.78 0.11
C SER A 93 4.33 7.40 -1.37
N GLY A 94 3.30 6.70 -1.88
CA GLY A 94 3.19 6.30 -3.29
C GLY A 94 2.36 7.27 -4.10
N ILE A 95 2.89 7.79 -5.21
CA ILE A 95 2.18 8.73 -6.10
C ILE A 95 1.49 7.97 -7.23
N ASN A 96 0.17 8.13 -7.37
CA ASN A 96 -0.57 7.67 -8.54
C ASN A 96 -0.72 8.85 -9.55
N PRO A 97 -0.14 8.77 -10.75
CA PRO A 97 -0.19 9.85 -11.75
C PRO A 97 -1.61 10.24 -12.20
N PHE A 98 -2.60 9.38 -11.99
CA PHE A 98 -4.00 9.63 -12.35
C PHE A 98 -4.82 10.24 -11.21
N LEU A 99 -4.24 10.37 -10.01
CA LEU A 99 -4.85 11.01 -8.87
C LEU A 99 -4.33 12.45 -8.74
N PHE A 100 -5.06 13.40 -9.32
CA PHE A 100 -4.77 14.81 -9.13
C PHE A 100 -5.34 15.26 -7.78
N GLN A 101 -4.46 15.65 -6.85
CA GLN A 101 -4.89 16.30 -5.62
C GLN A 101 -5.49 17.66 -5.97
N VAL A 102 -6.76 17.86 -5.65
CA VAL A 102 -7.40 19.17 -5.73
C VAL A 102 -7.05 19.90 -4.44
N GLU A 103 -6.31 21.00 -4.56
CA GLU A 103 -6.03 21.92 -3.45
C GLU A 103 -7.31 22.56 -2.89
#